data_AF-A0A9P1BX88-F1
#
_entry.id   AF-A0A9P1BX88-F1
#
_cell.length_a   1.000
_cell.length_b   1.000
_cell.length_c   1.000
_cell.angle_alpha   90.00
_cell.angle_beta   90.00
_cell.angle_gamma   90.00
#
_symmetry.space_group_name_H-M   'P 1'
#
loop_
_entity.id
_entity.type
_entity.pdbx_description
1 polymer ?
#
loop_
_entity_poly.entity_id
_entity_poly.type
_entity_poly.pdbx_seq_one_letter_code
_entity_poly.pdbx_strand_id
1 'polypeptide(L)'
;MRAAYMLGFLIPFNINTMSIFSFSLDLCIKGEFFHAHYQMDDIIYTLTCMQALQKRVEILMIPMPVISGPTSGTSQWEEFSEWFRQSERWTIGACEVFHYFVVKRRRYNCSAALSYGTWFVIYYGFILCSLTLTGLAGFINYALINAKHDTIDRMGQMTGQLPLDDAANTGVMIAGFSSLAWTYLVFLIFFYLDREGCKLIYHLKMKPQGAEDTGFCQNLKDWILMWPSLVMYSMVSYWAILKVAVYGKKVCGHDPSSKEGLKAGQGMTSEESAEVSTAIDSADISEAGRA
;
A
#
# COMPACT_ATOMS: atom_id res chain seq x y z
N MET A 1 -1.88 6.92 9.90
CA MET A 1 -2.95 6.62 8.90
C MET A 1 -2.91 5.23 8.29
N ARG A 2 -1.89 4.42 8.55
CA ARG A 2 -1.75 3.08 7.96
C ARG A 2 -2.91 2.15 8.36
N ALA A 3 -3.37 2.23 9.61
CA ALA A 3 -4.48 1.43 10.07
C ALA A 3 -5.73 1.74 9.24
N ALA A 4 -5.99 3.01 8.91
CA ALA A 4 -7.14 3.40 8.10
C ALA A 4 -7.10 2.83 6.66
N TYR A 5 -5.94 2.77 6.00
CA TYR A 5 -5.86 2.17 4.66
C TYR A 5 -6.04 0.65 4.68
N MET A 6 -5.49 -0.02 5.69
CA MET A 6 -5.61 -1.47 5.87
C MET A 6 -7.03 -1.88 6.27
N LEU A 7 -7.56 -1.24 7.32
CA LEU A 7 -8.86 -1.53 7.91
C LEU A 7 -10.03 -0.95 7.11
N GLY A 8 -9.81 0.15 6.39
CA GLY A 8 -10.86 0.88 5.67
C GLY A 8 -10.99 0.49 4.20
N PHE A 9 -9.92 0.01 3.55
CA PHE A 9 -9.97 -0.38 2.13
C PHE A 9 -9.55 -1.84 1.89
N LEU A 10 -8.31 -2.19 2.21
CA LEU A 10 -7.73 -3.45 1.71
C LEU A 10 -8.46 -4.69 2.23
N ILE A 11 -8.78 -4.72 3.52
CA ILE A 11 -9.52 -5.81 4.15
C ILE A 11 -11.00 -5.78 3.74
N PRO A 12 -11.77 -4.67 3.91
CA PRO A 12 -13.19 -4.66 3.54
C PRO A 12 -13.47 -4.96 2.07
N PHE A 13 -12.60 -4.52 1.16
CA PHE A 13 -12.75 -4.77 -0.28
C PHE A 13 -12.11 -6.09 -0.74
N ASN A 14 -11.57 -6.89 0.19
CA ASN A 14 -11.00 -8.21 -0.08
C ASN A 14 -9.95 -8.18 -1.22
N ILE A 15 -9.05 -7.19 -1.20
CA ILE A 15 -8.09 -6.97 -2.30
C ILE A 15 -6.71 -7.52 -1.94
N ASN A 16 -6.24 -7.23 -0.73
CA ASN A 16 -4.88 -7.52 -0.30
C ASN A 16 -4.84 -7.89 1.19
N THR A 17 -4.15 -8.98 1.50
CA THR A 17 -3.91 -9.49 2.86
C THR A 17 -2.67 -8.87 3.52
N MET A 18 -1.76 -8.26 2.75
CA MET A 18 -0.47 -7.60 3.13
C MET A 18 0.52 -8.50 3.91
N SER A 19 0.06 -9.67 4.33
CA SER A 19 0.77 -10.70 5.06
C SER A 19 -0.10 -11.96 5.07
N ILE A 20 0.53 -13.12 4.94
CA ILE A 20 -0.12 -14.42 5.12
C ILE A 20 0.54 -15.11 6.29
N PHE A 21 -0.26 -15.45 7.31
CA PHE A 21 0.20 -16.20 8.48
C PHE A 21 -0.16 -17.68 8.41
N SER A 22 -1.06 -18.07 7.51
CA SER A 22 -1.47 -19.46 7.33
C SER A 22 -1.92 -19.73 5.89
N PHE A 23 -1.56 -20.92 5.40
CA PHE A 23 -1.96 -21.42 4.09
C PHE A 23 -2.87 -22.63 4.26
N SER A 24 -3.95 -22.70 3.49
CA SER A 24 -4.74 -23.92 3.38
C SER A 24 -4.11 -24.80 2.31
N LEU A 25 -3.57 -25.96 2.70
CA LEU A 25 -2.97 -26.91 1.78
C LEU A 25 -3.98 -27.37 0.71
N ASP A 26 -5.23 -27.60 1.11
CA ASP A 26 -6.30 -28.01 0.18
C ASP A 26 -6.58 -26.94 -0.88
N LEU A 27 -6.60 -25.65 -0.51
CA LEU A 27 -6.77 -24.55 -1.48
C LEU A 27 -5.54 -24.39 -2.37
N CYS A 28 -4.33 -24.59 -1.83
CA CYS A 28 -3.11 -24.60 -2.64
C CYS A 28 -3.16 -25.72 -3.68
N ILE A 29 -3.53 -26.94 -3.32
CA ILE A 29 -3.65 -28.07 -4.25
C ILE A 29 -4.71 -27.77 -5.32
N LYS A 30 -5.90 -27.34 -4.93
CA LYS A 30 -7.00 -26.99 -5.86
C LYS A 30 -6.66 -25.81 -6.77
N GLY A 31 -5.83 -24.89 -6.29
CA GLY A 31 -5.37 -23.71 -7.01
C GLY A 31 -4.12 -23.94 -7.88
N GLU A 32 -3.60 -25.17 -7.95
CA GLU A 32 -2.36 -25.54 -8.65
C GLU A 32 -1.10 -24.85 -8.10
N PHE A 33 -1.11 -24.57 -6.79
CA PHE A 33 -0.09 -23.81 -6.05
C PHE A 33 0.11 -22.37 -6.55
N PHE A 34 0.41 -21.48 -5.60
CA PHE A 34 0.79 -20.11 -5.95
C PHE A 34 2.28 -20.05 -6.32
N HIS A 35 2.62 -19.10 -7.18
CA HIS A 35 3.97 -19.01 -7.74
C HIS A 35 4.79 -18.05 -6.87
N ALA A 36 5.73 -18.57 -6.07
CA ALA A 36 6.55 -17.78 -5.16
C ALA A 36 7.49 -16.77 -5.86
N HIS A 37 7.60 -16.82 -7.18
CA HIS A 37 8.39 -15.86 -7.97
C HIS A 37 7.74 -14.46 -7.99
N TYR A 38 6.42 -14.35 -7.80
CA TYR A 38 5.76 -13.05 -7.84
C TYR A 38 6.11 -12.24 -6.59
N GLN A 39 6.26 -10.93 -6.77
CA GLN A 39 6.75 -10.04 -5.72
C GLN A 39 5.74 -9.82 -4.58
N MET A 40 4.45 -9.97 -4.88
CA MET A 40 3.32 -9.94 -3.94
C MET A 40 2.70 -11.33 -3.83
N ASP A 41 3.40 -12.22 -3.16
CA ASP A 41 2.95 -13.59 -2.89
C ASP A 41 1.64 -13.63 -2.11
N ASP A 42 1.42 -12.63 -1.25
CA ASP A 42 0.20 -12.40 -0.48
C ASP A 42 -1.07 -12.24 -1.33
N ILE A 43 -1.02 -11.36 -2.33
CA ILE A 43 -2.14 -11.16 -3.26
C ILE A 43 -2.25 -12.33 -4.22
N ILE A 44 -1.14 -12.89 -4.69
CA ILE A 44 -1.16 -14.03 -5.63
C ILE A 44 -1.78 -15.26 -4.98
N TYR A 45 -1.49 -15.54 -3.71
CA TYR A 45 -2.20 -16.59 -2.97
C TYR A 45 -3.70 -16.31 -2.85
N THR A 46 -4.10 -15.06 -2.59
CA THR A 46 -5.52 -14.68 -2.56
C THR A 46 -6.20 -14.96 -3.91
N LEU A 47 -5.53 -14.64 -5.03
CA LEU A 47 -5.99 -14.96 -6.37
C LEU A 47 -6.03 -16.46 -6.63
N THR A 48 -5.06 -17.23 -6.14
CA THR A 48 -5.05 -18.70 -6.24
C THR A 48 -6.22 -19.31 -5.47
N CYS A 49 -6.53 -18.81 -4.27
CA CYS A 49 -7.72 -19.21 -3.50
C CYS A 49 -9.02 -18.83 -4.22
N MET A 50 -9.07 -17.65 -4.86
CA MET A 50 -10.22 -17.24 -5.69
C MET A 50 -10.41 -18.15 -6.89
N GLN A 51 -9.31 -18.61 -7.51
CA GLN A 51 -9.33 -19.62 -8.57
C GLN A 51 -9.87 -20.96 -8.04
N ALA A 52 -9.37 -21.44 -6.91
CA ALA A 52 -9.81 -22.72 -6.33
C ALA A 52 -11.29 -22.72 -5.96
N LEU A 53 -11.78 -21.62 -5.38
CA LEU A 53 -13.15 -21.51 -4.87
C LEU A 53 -14.17 -21.03 -5.91
N GLN A 54 -13.73 -20.50 -7.06
CA GLN A 54 -14.59 -19.88 -8.09
C GLN A 54 -15.50 -18.76 -7.55
N LYS A 55 -15.09 -18.12 -6.46
CA LYS A 55 -15.76 -16.99 -5.81
C LYS A 55 -14.73 -16.09 -5.15
N ARG A 56 -15.11 -14.85 -4.82
CA ARG A 56 -14.24 -13.98 -4.02
C ARG A 56 -13.87 -14.64 -2.69
N VAL A 57 -12.60 -14.48 -2.33
CA VAL A 57 -12.08 -14.86 -1.02
C VAL A 57 -12.38 -13.74 -0.06
N GLU A 58 -12.95 -14.07 1.09
CA GLU A 58 -13.15 -13.13 2.17
C GLU A 58 -11.87 -13.07 3.02
N ILE A 59 -11.34 -11.87 3.19
CA ILE A 59 -10.20 -11.58 4.04
C ILE A 59 -10.74 -11.21 5.40
N LEU A 60 -10.52 -12.09 6.38
CA LEU A 60 -10.90 -11.83 7.76
C LEU A 60 -9.74 -11.15 8.49
N MET A 61 -10.05 -10.00 9.11
CA MET A 61 -9.09 -9.32 9.98
C MET A 61 -8.86 -10.15 11.24
N ILE A 62 -7.61 -10.49 11.50
CA ILE A 62 -7.16 -10.92 12.82
C ILE A 62 -6.58 -9.68 13.50
N PRO A 63 -7.15 -9.19 14.61
CA PRO A 63 -6.70 -7.97 15.29
C PRO A 63 -5.43 -8.25 16.08
N MET A 64 -4.35 -8.65 15.40
CA MET A 64 -3.06 -8.94 16.00
C MET A 64 -2.07 -7.80 15.70
N PRO A 65 -1.34 -7.31 16.71
CA PRO A 65 -0.28 -6.31 16.56
C PRO A 65 0.90 -6.90 15.78
N VAL A 66 0.98 -6.66 14.48
CA VAL A 66 2.15 -7.07 13.69
C VAL A 66 3.25 -6.01 13.76
N ILE A 67 4.47 -6.41 14.15
CA ILE A 67 5.67 -5.57 14.34
C ILE A 67 6.24 -5.07 13.00
N SER A 68 5.44 -4.40 12.19
CA SER A 68 5.91 -4.12 10.84
C SER A 68 5.52 -2.80 10.27
N GLY A 69 6.03 -1.69 10.82
CA GLY A 69 6.29 -0.50 9.99
C GLY A 69 6.94 -0.90 8.66
N PRO A 70 6.50 -0.36 7.51
CA PRO A 70 7.06 -0.73 6.21
C PRO A 70 8.48 -0.19 6.00
N THR A 71 8.85 0.81 6.78
CA THR A 71 10.17 1.43 6.81
C THR A 71 10.90 1.00 8.08
N SER A 72 12.22 0.93 8.00
CA SER A 72 13.09 0.53 9.12
C SER A 72 14.37 1.33 9.16
N GLY A 73 14.27 2.63 8.86
CA GLY A 73 15.38 3.56 8.94
C GLY A 73 15.70 3.90 10.39
N THR A 74 16.98 4.11 10.67
CA THR A 74 17.46 4.65 11.96
C THR A 74 17.47 6.18 11.95
N SER A 75 17.37 6.78 10.75
CA SER A 75 17.26 8.22 10.53
C SER A 75 16.04 8.55 9.65
N GLN A 76 15.52 9.78 9.76
CA GLN A 76 14.40 10.26 8.94
C GLN A 76 14.68 10.20 7.43
N TRP A 77 15.95 10.32 7.04
CA TRP A 77 16.36 10.20 5.64
C TRP A 77 16.37 8.76 5.16
N GLU A 78 16.84 7.83 5.98
CA GLU A 78 16.71 6.39 5.72
C GLU A 78 15.25 5.96 5.66
N GLU A 79 14.39 6.47 6.56
CA GLU A 79 12.94 6.23 6.50
C GLU A 79 12.34 6.70 5.18
N PHE A 80 12.72 7.89 4.71
CA PHE A 80 12.26 8.42 3.43
C PHE A 80 12.76 7.58 2.24
N SER A 81 14.03 7.20 2.24
CA SER A 81 14.63 6.34 1.22
C SER A 81 13.96 4.95 1.18
N GLU A 82 13.74 4.34 2.34
CA GLU A 82 13.02 3.08 2.46
C GLU A 82 11.56 3.23 2.03
N TRP A 83 10.90 4.32 2.37
CA TRP A 83 9.53 4.60 1.93
C TRP A 83 9.44 4.66 0.40
N PHE A 84 10.39 5.34 -0.25
CA PHE A 84 10.45 5.41 -1.71
C PHE A 84 10.64 4.01 -2.31
N ARG A 85 11.63 3.26 -1.81
CA ARG A 85 11.95 1.89 -2.27
C ARG A 85 10.75 0.95 -2.12
N GLN A 86 10.07 0.99 -0.97
CA GLN A 86 8.89 0.17 -0.71
C GLN A 86 7.70 0.56 -1.58
N SER A 87 7.46 1.86 -1.79
CA SER A 87 6.37 2.35 -2.64
C SER A 87 6.58 1.95 -4.10
N GLU A 88 7.82 2.03 -4.59
CA GLU A 88 8.21 1.52 -5.90
C GLU A 88 8.00 0.01 -5.98
N ARG A 89 8.54 -0.75 -5.03
CA ARG A 89 8.38 -2.23 -4.95
C ARG A 89 6.90 -2.63 -4.96
N TRP A 90 6.06 -1.96 -4.19
CA TRP A 90 4.64 -2.28 -4.16
C TRP A 90 3.93 -1.93 -5.46
N THR A 91 4.30 -0.83 -6.12
CA THR A 91 3.71 -0.49 -7.42
C THR A 91 4.11 -1.49 -8.51
N ILE A 92 5.38 -1.90 -8.55
CA ILE A 92 5.86 -2.94 -9.47
C ILE A 92 5.13 -4.26 -9.22
N GLY A 93 5.03 -4.68 -7.95
CA GLY A 93 4.30 -5.88 -7.56
C GLY A 93 2.82 -5.83 -7.97
N ALA A 94 2.15 -4.68 -7.78
CA ALA A 94 0.78 -4.50 -8.22
C ALA A 94 0.61 -4.61 -9.75
N CYS A 95 1.58 -4.13 -10.53
CA CYS A 95 1.60 -4.32 -11.99
C CYS A 95 1.75 -5.81 -12.37
N GLU A 96 2.61 -6.54 -11.66
CA GLU A 96 2.82 -7.98 -11.86
C GLU A 96 1.54 -8.78 -11.54
N VAL A 97 0.87 -8.45 -10.43
CA VAL A 97 -0.42 -9.03 -10.03
C VAL A 97 -1.51 -8.71 -11.05
N PHE A 98 -1.59 -7.47 -11.53
CA PHE A 98 -2.56 -7.07 -12.55
C PHE A 98 -2.36 -7.88 -13.84
N HIS A 99 -1.11 -8.01 -14.29
CA HIS A 99 -0.77 -8.84 -15.44
C HIS A 99 -1.20 -10.30 -15.22
N TYR A 100 -0.85 -10.89 -14.07
CA TYR A 100 -1.24 -12.25 -13.70
C TYR A 100 -2.75 -12.44 -13.76
N PHE A 101 -3.51 -11.52 -13.14
CA PHE A 101 -4.97 -11.54 -13.12
C PHE A 101 -5.57 -11.48 -14.53
N VAL A 102 -5.05 -10.60 -15.40
CA VAL A 102 -5.54 -10.44 -16.79
C VAL A 102 -5.27 -11.68 -17.65
N VAL A 103 -4.06 -12.25 -17.54
CA VAL A 103 -3.67 -13.47 -18.26
C VAL A 103 -4.50 -14.66 -17.80
N LYS A 104 -4.69 -14.82 -16.48
CA LYS A 104 -5.45 -15.93 -15.91
C LYS A 104 -6.95 -15.67 -15.78
N ARG A 105 -7.49 -14.58 -16.34
CA ARG A 105 -8.90 -14.17 -16.16
C ARG A 105 -9.92 -15.28 -16.39
N ARG A 106 -9.66 -16.18 -17.35
CA ARG A 106 -10.55 -17.30 -17.72
C ARG A 106 -10.63 -18.40 -16.66
N ARG A 107 -9.71 -18.40 -15.69
CA ARG A 107 -9.70 -19.36 -14.58
C ARG A 107 -10.59 -18.94 -13.42
N TYR A 108 -11.25 -17.79 -13.51
CA TYR A 108 -12.15 -17.29 -12.48
C TYR A 108 -13.58 -17.22 -13.00
N ASN A 109 -14.55 -17.34 -12.10
CA ASN A 109 -15.93 -16.95 -12.39
C ASN A 109 -16.00 -15.47 -12.78
N CYS A 110 -16.77 -15.14 -13.83
CA CYS A 110 -16.90 -13.77 -14.36
C CYS A 110 -17.29 -12.74 -13.29
N SER A 111 -18.22 -13.07 -12.38
CA SER A 111 -18.66 -12.16 -11.32
C SER A 111 -17.53 -11.87 -10.32
N ALA A 112 -16.82 -12.92 -9.91
CA ALA A 112 -15.68 -12.79 -9.00
C ALA A 112 -14.54 -11.99 -9.66
N ALA A 113 -14.24 -12.26 -10.93
CA ALA A 113 -13.23 -11.53 -11.69
C ALA A 113 -13.60 -10.05 -11.86
N LEU A 114 -14.82 -9.73 -12.30
CA LEU A 114 -15.26 -8.35 -12.46
C LEU A 114 -15.23 -7.59 -11.14
N SER A 115 -15.73 -8.19 -10.08
CA SER A 115 -15.71 -7.57 -8.75
C SER A 115 -14.28 -7.36 -8.26
N TYR A 116 -13.40 -8.36 -8.33
CA TYR A 116 -11.99 -8.24 -7.94
C TYR A 116 -11.25 -7.18 -8.75
N GLY A 117 -11.32 -7.28 -10.07
CA GLY A 117 -10.67 -6.34 -10.99
C GLY A 117 -11.13 -4.90 -10.78
N THR A 118 -12.44 -4.67 -10.56
CA THR A 118 -12.98 -3.33 -10.30
C THR A 118 -12.36 -2.71 -9.06
N TRP A 119 -12.38 -3.42 -7.93
CA TRP A 119 -11.85 -2.91 -6.68
C TRP A 119 -10.31 -2.78 -6.71
N PHE A 120 -9.62 -3.72 -7.36
CA PHE A 120 -8.17 -3.64 -7.58
C PHE A 120 -7.79 -2.38 -8.37
N VAL A 121 -8.49 -2.09 -9.47
CA VAL A 121 -8.24 -0.89 -10.30
C VAL A 121 -8.62 0.40 -9.56
N ILE A 122 -9.74 0.41 -8.82
CA ILE A 122 -10.11 1.57 -7.99
C ILE A 122 -9.02 1.87 -6.97
N TYR A 123 -8.53 0.86 -6.26
CA TYR A 123 -7.54 1.07 -5.21
C TYR A 123 -6.15 1.41 -5.78
N TYR A 124 -5.56 0.53 -6.59
CA TYR A 124 -4.19 0.69 -7.10
C TYR A 124 -4.10 1.68 -8.26
N GLY A 125 -5.07 1.71 -9.16
CA GLY A 125 -5.05 2.57 -10.36
C GLY A 125 -5.58 3.99 -10.12
N PHE A 126 -6.65 4.14 -9.35
CA PHE A 126 -7.24 5.46 -9.09
C PHE A 126 -6.75 6.06 -7.76
N ILE A 127 -7.05 5.46 -6.62
CA ILE A 127 -6.80 6.05 -5.29
C ILE A 127 -5.30 6.28 -5.05
N LEU A 128 -4.48 5.25 -5.27
CA LEU A 128 -3.04 5.33 -5.00
C LEU A 128 -2.25 6.03 -6.12
N CYS A 129 -2.58 5.73 -7.39
CA CYS A 129 -1.76 6.18 -8.51
C CYS A 129 -2.20 7.51 -9.12
N SER A 130 -3.50 7.83 -9.23
CA SER A 130 -3.96 8.89 -10.14
C SER A 130 -4.71 10.05 -9.49
N LEU A 131 -5.42 9.82 -8.39
CA LEU A 131 -6.38 10.78 -7.82
C LEU A 131 -5.72 12.12 -7.45
N THR A 132 -4.64 12.08 -6.67
CA THR A 132 -3.97 13.29 -6.17
C THR A 132 -3.16 13.99 -7.25
N LEU A 133 -2.52 13.24 -8.14
CA LEU A 133 -1.77 13.82 -9.26
C LEU A 133 -2.69 14.52 -10.27
N THR A 134 -3.85 13.94 -10.57
CA THR A 134 -4.85 14.57 -11.44
C THR A 134 -5.38 15.86 -10.82
N GLY A 135 -5.62 15.87 -9.50
CA GLY A 135 -6.01 17.07 -8.77
C GLY A 135 -4.94 18.16 -8.83
N LEU A 136 -3.67 17.82 -8.62
CA LEU A 136 -2.54 18.76 -8.73
C LEU A 136 -2.37 19.28 -10.16
N ALA A 137 -2.44 18.41 -11.17
CA ALA A 137 -2.34 18.80 -12.57
C ALA A 137 -3.48 19.76 -12.96
N GLY A 138 -4.71 19.49 -12.50
CA GLY A 138 -5.85 20.38 -12.69
C GLY A 138 -5.63 21.75 -12.05
N PHE A 139 -5.09 21.79 -10.82
CA PHE A 139 -4.75 23.04 -10.14
C PHE A 139 -3.66 23.84 -10.87
N ILE A 140 -2.58 23.19 -11.31
CA ILE A 140 -1.50 23.84 -12.08
C ILE A 140 -2.03 24.38 -13.40
N ASN A 141 -2.79 23.57 -14.15
CA ASN A 141 -3.37 23.97 -15.43
C ASN A 141 -4.28 25.20 -15.25
N TYR A 142 -5.10 25.20 -14.21
CA TYR A 142 -5.91 26.36 -13.85
C TYR A 142 -5.05 27.60 -13.57
N ALA A 143 -4.03 27.49 -12.71
CA ALA A 143 -3.16 28.61 -12.38
C ALA A 143 -2.45 29.20 -13.62
N LEU A 144 -2.00 28.34 -14.53
CA LEU A 144 -1.36 28.74 -15.78
C LEU A 144 -2.31 29.46 -16.74
N ILE A 145 -3.55 28.97 -16.86
CA ILE A 145 -4.58 29.62 -17.68
C ILE A 145 -4.87 31.02 -17.14
N ASN A 146 -5.04 31.18 -15.84
CA ASN A 146 -5.34 32.49 -15.23
C ASN A 146 -4.15 33.46 -15.31
N ALA A 147 -2.92 32.99 -15.10
CA ALA A 147 -1.73 33.83 -15.28
C ALA A 147 -1.60 34.34 -16.73
N LYS A 148 -2.01 33.51 -17.71
CA LYS A 148 -2.03 33.90 -19.13
C LYS A 148 -3.15 34.89 -19.43
N HIS A 149 -4.35 34.71 -18.85
CA HIS A 149 -5.45 35.67 -18.95
C HIS A 149 -5.09 37.03 -18.36
N ASP A 150 -4.48 37.09 -17.18
CA ASP A 150 -3.97 38.35 -16.59
C ASP A 150 -2.96 39.06 -17.50
N THR A 151 -2.12 38.30 -18.20
CA THR A 151 -1.13 38.85 -19.13
C THR A 151 -1.79 39.38 -20.41
N ILE A 152 -2.80 38.67 -20.93
CA ILE A 152 -3.56 39.05 -22.12
C ILE A 152 -4.48 40.23 -21.82
N ASP A 153 -5.17 40.27 -20.67
CA ASP A 153 -6.05 41.38 -20.27
C ASP A 153 -5.26 42.66 -20.02
N ARG A 154 -4.04 42.58 -19.49
CA ARG A 154 -3.12 43.73 -19.43
C ARG A 154 -2.72 44.27 -20.81
N MET A 155 -2.71 43.42 -21.85
CA MET A 155 -2.52 43.84 -23.25
C MET A 155 -3.84 44.26 -23.92
N GLY A 156 -4.97 43.65 -23.54
CA GLY A 156 -6.33 43.93 -24.02
C GLY A 156 -6.89 45.25 -23.52
N GLN A 157 -6.53 45.66 -22.30
CA GLN A 157 -6.83 46.99 -21.76
C GLN A 157 -6.18 48.13 -22.56
N MET A 158 -5.10 47.85 -23.31
CA MET A 158 -4.55 48.81 -24.29
C MET A 158 -5.33 48.85 -25.62
N THR A 159 -6.22 47.89 -25.89
CA THR A 159 -6.96 47.74 -27.17
C THR A 159 -8.48 47.76 -27.04
N GLY A 160 -9.04 47.86 -25.83
CA GLY A 160 -10.45 48.21 -25.58
C GLY A 160 -11.48 47.09 -25.81
N GLN A 161 -11.11 45.82 -25.68
CA GLN A 161 -12.07 44.71 -25.71
C GLN A 161 -12.33 44.14 -24.29
N LEU A 162 -13.61 43.94 -23.96
CA LEU A 162 -14.13 43.46 -22.67
C LEU A 162 -13.69 42.01 -22.33
N PRO A 163 -13.63 41.63 -21.05
CA PRO A 163 -13.03 40.38 -20.58
C PRO A 163 -13.99 39.20 -20.71
N LEU A 164 -13.44 38.03 -21.05
CA LEU A 164 -14.17 36.76 -21.12
C LEU A 164 -14.03 35.98 -19.78
N ASP A 165 -15.17 35.77 -19.10
CA ASP A 165 -15.50 34.68 -18.16
C ASP A 165 -14.77 34.55 -16.78
N ASP A 166 -14.77 35.63 -15.98
CA ASP A 166 -14.39 35.60 -14.55
C ASP A 166 -15.20 34.60 -13.70
N ALA A 167 -16.46 34.33 -14.08
CA ALA A 167 -17.34 33.42 -13.37
C ALA A 167 -16.91 31.94 -13.52
N ALA A 168 -16.45 31.56 -14.72
CA ALA A 168 -15.95 30.20 -14.96
C ALA A 168 -14.64 29.96 -14.21
N ASN A 169 -13.75 30.95 -14.17
CA ASN A 169 -12.49 30.88 -13.45
C ASN A 169 -12.71 30.76 -11.93
N THR A 170 -13.57 31.60 -11.37
CA THR A 170 -13.96 31.53 -9.95
C THR A 170 -14.57 30.17 -9.59
N GLY A 171 -15.41 29.60 -10.46
CA GLY A 171 -16.00 28.28 -10.27
C GLY A 171 -14.98 27.14 -10.19
N VAL A 172 -13.93 27.18 -11.01
CA VAL A 172 -12.87 26.16 -10.99
C VAL A 172 -11.99 26.28 -9.74
N MET A 173 -11.67 27.49 -9.24
CA MET A 173 -10.97 27.63 -7.95
C MET A 173 -11.80 27.07 -6.80
N ILE A 174 -13.08 27.44 -6.74
CA ILE A 174 -13.97 26.97 -5.70
C ILE A 174 -14.04 25.45 -5.74
N ALA A 175 -14.19 24.84 -6.93
CA ALA A 175 -14.18 23.39 -7.08
C ALA A 175 -12.84 22.76 -6.62
N GLY A 176 -11.69 23.36 -6.99
CA GLY A 176 -10.37 22.89 -6.60
C GLY A 176 -10.14 22.92 -5.09
N PHE A 177 -10.34 24.07 -4.44
CA PHE A 177 -10.21 24.20 -2.99
C PHE A 177 -11.25 23.38 -2.23
N SER A 178 -12.48 23.28 -2.75
CA SER A 178 -13.53 22.43 -2.17
C SER A 178 -13.15 20.95 -2.25
N SER A 179 -12.55 20.50 -3.35
CA SER A 179 -12.07 19.12 -3.48
C SER A 179 -10.92 18.81 -2.54
N LEU A 180 -9.99 19.77 -2.34
CA LEU A 180 -8.89 19.64 -1.39
C LEU A 180 -9.42 19.61 0.06
N ALA A 181 -10.31 20.54 0.41
CA ALA A 181 -10.96 20.59 1.71
C ALA A 181 -11.75 19.31 2.00
N TRP A 182 -12.51 18.82 1.01
CA TRP A 182 -13.23 17.55 1.10
C TRP A 182 -12.29 16.38 1.34
N THR A 183 -11.16 16.35 0.63
CA THR A 183 -10.13 15.32 0.81
C THR A 183 -9.62 15.35 2.26
N TYR A 184 -9.21 16.50 2.79
CA TYR A 184 -8.77 16.64 4.19
C TYR A 184 -9.87 16.24 5.20
N LEU A 185 -11.14 16.53 4.93
CA LEU A 185 -12.26 16.11 5.76
C LEU A 185 -12.46 14.60 5.76
N VAL A 186 -12.40 13.94 4.59
CA VAL A 186 -12.46 12.47 4.50
C VAL A 186 -11.32 11.84 5.30
N PHE A 187 -10.13 12.40 5.21
CA PHE A 187 -8.97 11.90 5.94
C PHE A 187 -8.95 12.29 7.43
N LEU A 188 -9.80 13.21 7.87
CA LEU A 188 -10.05 13.42 9.30
C LEU A 188 -10.69 12.16 9.92
N ILE A 189 -11.53 11.45 9.17
CA ILE A 189 -12.07 10.14 9.59
C ILE A 189 -10.91 9.16 9.78
N PHE A 190 -9.87 9.22 8.94
CA PHE A 190 -8.75 8.28 9.00
C PHE A 190 -7.86 8.59 10.18
N PHE A 191 -7.63 9.88 10.46
CA PHE A 191 -6.99 10.32 11.70
C PHE A 191 -7.73 9.81 12.93
N TYR A 192 -9.06 9.88 12.93
CA TYR A 192 -9.89 9.34 14.01
C TYR A 192 -9.76 7.81 14.14
N LEU A 193 -9.88 7.07 13.03
CA LEU A 193 -9.75 5.61 13.01
C LEU A 193 -8.36 5.13 13.46
N ASP A 194 -7.30 5.83 13.06
CA ASP A 194 -5.92 5.52 13.48
C ASP A 194 -5.77 5.71 15.00
N ARG A 195 -6.38 6.78 15.56
CA ARG A 195 -6.41 7.02 17.02
C ARG A 195 -7.16 5.93 17.77
N GLU A 196 -8.35 5.53 17.29
CA GLU A 196 -9.11 4.45 17.91
C GLU A 196 -8.40 3.09 17.76
N GLY A 197 -7.71 2.85 16.64
CA GLY A 197 -6.86 1.67 16.44
C GLY A 197 -5.72 1.58 17.45
N CYS A 198 -5.01 2.68 17.70
CA CYS A 198 -3.96 2.74 18.72
C CYS A 198 -4.52 2.49 20.13
N LYS A 199 -5.68 3.07 20.47
CA LYS A 199 -6.36 2.80 21.74
C LYS A 199 -6.75 1.34 21.88
N LEU A 200 -7.24 0.71 20.82
CA LEU A 200 -7.63 -0.71 20.84
C LEU A 200 -6.41 -1.60 21.14
N ILE A 201 -5.28 -1.36 20.46
CA ILE A 201 -4.02 -2.11 20.71
C ILE A 201 -3.55 -1.93 22.16
N TYR A 202 -3.66 -0.72 22.70
CA TYR A 202 -3.33 -0.43 24.09
C TYR A 202 -4.24 -1.18 25.07
N HIS A 203 -5.57 -1.12 24.88
CA HIS A 203 -6.53 -1.81 25.76
C HIS A 203 -6.39 -3.32 25.73
N LEU A 204 -6.10 -3.89 24.55
CA LEU A 204 -5.87 -5.33 24.39
C LEU A 204 -4.53 -5.79 24.97
N LYS A 205 -3.71 -4.90 25.55
CA LYS A 205 -2.34 -5.18 26.02
C LYS A 205 -1.48 -5.87 24.96
N MET A 206 -1.78 -5.56 23.71
CA MET A 206 -1.18 -6.16 22.53
C MET A 206 0.01 -5.33 22.05
N LYS A 207 0.46 -4.31 22.78
CA LYS A 207 1.61 -3.52 22.33
C LYS A 207 2.89 -4.39 22.38
N PRO A 208 3.55 -4.67 21.25
CA PRO A 208 4.83 -5.37 21.25
C PRO A 208 5.89 -4.56 22.01
N GLN A 209 6.80 -5.24 22.70
CA GLN A 209 7.98 -4.58 23.27
C GLN A 209 8.76 -3.89 22.13
N GLY A 210 9.00 -2.59 22.24
CA GLY A 210 9.66 -1.78 21.21
C GLY A 210 8.74 -1.18 20.13
N ALA A 211 7.42 -1.33 20.23
CA ALA A 211 6.52 -0.63 19.31
C ALA A 211 6.49 0.88 19.58
N GLU A 212 6.64 1.66 18.50
CA GLU A 212 6.59 3.12 18.53
C GLU A 212 5.26 3.62 19.10
N ASP A 213 5.33 4.57 20.03
CA ASP A 213 4.16 5.31 20.48
C ASP A 213 3.81 6.37 19.43
N THR A 214 2.76 6.12 18.63
CA THR A 214 2.17 7.14 17.78
C THR A 214 1.45 8.18 18.66
N GLY A 215 2.19 9.21 19.07
CA GLY A 215 1.64 10.35 19.80
C GLY A 215 0.67 11.18 18.95
N PHE A 216 -0.18 11.97 19.61
CA PHE A 216 -1.15 12.86 18.94
C PHE A 216 -0.49 13.80 17.94
N CYS A 217 0.66 14.39 18.29
CA CYS A 217 1.41 15.30 17.42
C CYS A 217 1.92 14.60 16.14
N GLN A 218 2.31 13.31 16.25
CA GLN A 218 2.74 12.53 15.09
C GLN A 218 1.56 12.27 14.16
N ASN A 219 0.41 11.85 14.69
CA ASN A 219 -0.79 11.67 13.87
C ASN A 219 -1.26 12.98 13.22
N LEU A 220 -1.09 14.13 13.91
CA LEU A 220 -1.45 15.43 13.36
C LEU A 220 -0.50 15.83 12.21
N LYS A 221 0.81 15.61 12.39
CA LYS A 221 1.82 15.76 11.33
C LYS A 221 1.48 14.88 10.13
N ASP A 222 1.14 13.61 10.36
CA ASP A 222 0.77 12.67 9.30
C ASP A 222 -0.49 13.11 8.56
N TRP A 223 -1.47 13.71 9.26
CA TRP A 223 -2.68 14.26 8.63
C TRP A 223 -2.40 15.48 7.75
N ILE A 224 -1.59 16.42 8.25
CA ILE A 224 -1.20 17.61 7.47
C ILE A 224 -0.39 17.21 6.23
N LEU A 225 0.62 16.33 6.41
CA LEU A 225 1.54 15.88 5.37
C LEU A 225 0.97 14.80 4.45
N MET A 226 -0.27 14.37 4.68
CA MET A 226 -0.89 13.31 3.89
C MET A 226 -1.03 13.68 2.42
N TRP A 227 -1.55 14.87 2.10
CA TRP A 227 -1.76 15.25 0.70
C TRP A 227 -0.43 15.33 -0.07
N PRO A 228 0.63 15.99 0.45
CA PRO A 228 1.97 15.91 -0.14
C PRO A 228 2.51 14.48 -0.27
N SER A 229 2.32 13.66 0.77
CA SER A 229 2.75 12.26 0.76
C SER A 229 2.06 11.44 -0.34
N LEU A 230 0.76 11.65 -0.56
CA LEU A 230 0.01 10.97 -1.62
C LEU A 230 0.39 11.46 -3.01
N VAL A 231 0.66 12.76 -3.19
CA VAL A 231 1.20 13.28 -4.46
C VAL A 231 2.55 12.64 -4.76
N MET A 232 3.46 12.59 -3.79
CA MET A 232 4.75 11.92 -3.98
C MET A 232 4.57 10.43 -4.24
N TYR A 233 3.67 9.74 -3.53
CA TYR A 233 3.37 8.33 -3.78
C TYR A 233 2.92 8.12 -5.23
N SER A 234 1.99 8.94 -5.73
CA SER A 234 1.54 8.87 -7.13
C SER A 234 2.68 9.09 -8.12
N MET A 235 3.59 10.05 -7.88
CA MET A 235 4.78 10.25 -8.71
C MET A 235 5.67 9.00 -8.75
N VAL A 236 5.94 8.40 -7.58
CA VAL A 236 6.70 7.14 -7.48
C VAL A 236 5.98 6.01 -8.21
N SER A 237 4.65 5.93 -8.11
CA SER A 237 3.88 4.92 -8.83
C SER A 237 3.98 5.07 -10.35
N TYR A 238 3.84 6.29 -10.89
CA TYR A 238 4.04 6.53 -12.32
C TYR A 238 5.46 6.18 -12.77
N TRP A 239 6.46 6.54 -11.98
CA TRP A 239 7.85 6.17 -12.23
C TRP A 239 8.06 4.65 -12.27
N ALA A 240 7.49 3.92 -11.31
CA ALA A 240 7.52 2.47 -11.26
C ALA A 240 6.80 1.82 -12.45
N ILE A 241 5.62 2.33 -12.84
CA ILE A 241 4.87 1.86 -14.02
C ILE A 241 5.71 2.07 -15.29
N LEU A 242 6.36 3.23 -15.44
CA LEU A 242 7.26 3.50 -16.56
C LEU A 242 8.43 2.52 -16.59
N LYS A 243 9.05 2.21 -15.44
CA LYS A 243 10.09 1.19 -15.34
C LYS A 243 9.60 -0.18 -15.79
N VAL A 244 8.42 -0.60 -15.34
CA VAL A 244 7.81 -1.87 -15.77
C VAL A 244 7.51 -1.86 -17.27
N ALA A 245 7.01 -0.74 -17.81
CA ALA A 245 6.73 -0.62 -19.24
C ALA A 245 7.99 -0.71 -20.11
N VAL A 246 9.12 -0.15 -19.66
CA VAL A 246 10.39 -0.13 -20.41
C VAL A 246 11.20 -1.42 -20.22
N TYR A 247 11.34 -1.89 -18.99
CA TYR A 247 12.24 -3.01 -18.64
C TYR A 247 11.51 -4.35 -18.46
N GLY A 248 10.19 -4.35 -18.42
CA GLY A 248 9.36 -5.55 -18.27
C GLY A 248 9.71 -6.32 -17.00
N LYS A 249 9.80 -7.65 -17.12
CA LYS A 249 10.06 -8.55 -15.99
C LYS A 249 11.41 -8.32 -15.29
N LYS A 250 12.38 -7.64 -15.92
CA LYS A 250 13.71 -7.43 -15.34
C LYS A 250 13.70 -6.60 -14.04
N VAL A 251 12.66 -5.78 -13.84
CA VAL A 251 12.50 -4.95 -12.63
C VAL A 251 11.64 -5.63 -11.56
N CYS A 252 11.02 -6.77 -11.86
CA CYS A 252 10.27 -7.57 -10.90
C CYS A 252 11.27 -8.41 -10.08
N GLY A 253 11.56 -7.97 -8.86
CA GLY A 253 12.53 -8.58 -7.97
C GLY A 253 12.13 -8.41 -6.51
N HIS A 254 12.55 -9.33 -5.66
CA HIS A 254 12.21 -9.30 -4.24
C HIS A 254 13.42 -8.91 -3.39
N ASP A 255 13.55 -7.62 -3.09
CA ASP A 255 14.48 -7.13 -2.07
C ASP A 255 13.71 -6.94 -0.75
N PRO A 256 13.96 -7.76 0.28
CA PRO A 256 13.28 -7.60 1.57
C PRO A 256 13.74 -6.33 2.30
N SER A 257 12.85 -5.75 3.11
CA SER A 257 13.19 -4.64 4.00
C SER A 257 14.21 -5.10 5.04
N SER A 258 15.38 -4.47 5.09
CA SER A 258 16.41 -4.76 6.10
C SER A 258 16.03 -4.14 7.44
N LYS A 259 15.26 -4.88 8.23
CA LYS A 259 14.94 -4.50 9.61
C LYS A 259 16.07 -4.90 10.53
N GLU A 260 17.11 -4.07 10.61
CA GLU A 260 18.23 -4.33 11.52
C GLU A 260 17.78 -4.41 12.99
N GLY A 261 16.69 -3.71 13.36
CA GLY A 261 16.07 -3.76 14.68
C GLY A 261 15.40 -5.09 15.07
N LEU A 262 15.16 -6.02 14.14
CA LEU A 262 14.68 -7.37 14.50
C LEU A 262 15.79 -8.24 15.11
N LYS A 263 17.06 -7.87 14.96
CA LYS A 263 18.20 -8.60 15.56
C LYS A 263 18.26 -8.44 17.09
N ALA A 264 17.56 -7.46 17.67
CA ALA A 264 17.51 -7.27 19.12
C ALA A 264 16.75 -8.36 19.88
N GLY A 265 15.99 -9.22 19.17
CA GLY A 265 15.37 -10.43 19.73
C GLY A 265 16.14 -11.73 19.42
N GLN A 266 17.26 -11.65 18.70
CA GLN A 266 18.13 -12.79 18.37
C GLN A 266 19.41 -12.80 19.21
N GLY A 267 19.33 -12.26 20.44
CA GLY A 267 20.33 -12.47 21.48
C GLY A 267 20.22 -13.84 22.13
N MET A 268 20.15 -14.92 21.34
CA MET A 268 20.64 -16.23 21.75
C MET A 268 21.89 -16.45 20.93
N THR A 269 23.02 -16.39 21.62
CA THR A 269 24.37 -16.58 21.09
C THR A 269 24.46 -17.85 20.26
N SER A 270 25.16 -17.75 19.12
CA SER A 270 25.42 -18.81 18.15
C SER A 270 26.08 -20.09 18.69
N GLU A 271 26.33 -20.18 20.00
CA GLU A 271 26.80 -21.39 20.69
C GLU A 271 25.63 -22.32 21.07
N GLU A 272 24.43 -21.80 21.36
CA GLU A 272 23.29 -22.61 21.82
C GLU A 272 22.60 -23.38 20.68
N SER A 273 22.74 -22.89 19.44
CA SER A 273 22.22 -23.57 18.24
C SER A 273 23.03 -24.83 17.87
N ALA A 274 24.29 -24.90 18.28
CA ALA A 274 25.15 -26.07 18.05
C ALA A 274 24.89 -27.20 19.06
N GLU A 275 24.54 -26.85 20.31
CA GLU A 275 24.15 -27.83 21.34
C GLU A 275 22.75 -28.42 21.09
N VAL A 276 21.80 -27.64 20.56
CA VAL A 276 20.47 -28.18 20.23
C VAL A 276 20.51 -29.12 19.02
N SER A 277 21.37 -28.86 18.02
CA SER A 277 21.54 -29.77 16.88
C SER A 277 22.18 -31.10 17.30
N THR A 278 23.12 -31.09 18.24
CA THR A 278 23.78 -32.31 18.73
C THR A 278 22.93 -33.08 19.75
N ALA A 279 22.04 -32.41 20.50
CA ALA A 279 21.08 -33.05 21.38
C ALA A 279 19.93 -33.76 20.62
N ILE A 280 19.52 -33.24 19.46
CA ILE A 280 18.47 -33.86 18.63
C ILE A 280 19.02 -35.08 17.88
N ASP A 281 20.24 -35.00 17.32
CA ASP A 281 20.87 -36.13 16.62
C ASP A 281 21.22 -37.31 17.56
N SER A 282 21.41 -37.06 18.86
CA SER A 282 21.69 -38.11 19.84
C SER A 282 20.44 -38.72 20.48
N ALA A 283 19.29 -38.04 20.43
CA ALA A 283 18.01 -38.56 20.91
C ALA A 283 17.37 -39.53 19.88
N ASP A 284 17.48 -39.23 18.57
CA ASP A 284 16.85 -40.04 17.51
C ASP A 284 17.55 -41.39 17.25
N ILE A 285 18.79 -41.59 17.71
CA ILE A 285 19.49 -42.88 17.61
C ILE A 285 19.13 -43.82 18.77
N SER A 286 18.54 -43.31 19.85
CA SER A 286 18.21 -44.10 21.05
C SER A 286 16.83 -44.77 21.01
N GLU A 287 15.86 -44.28 20.23
CA GLU A 287 14.49 -44.82 20.21
C GLU A 287 14.19 -45.77 19.04
N ALA A 288 15.06 -45.87 18.03
CA ALA A 288 14.90 -46.82 16.93
C ALA A 288 15.30 -48.29 17.26
N GLY A 289 15.61 -48.58 18.53
CA GLY A 289 16.12 -49.89 18.98
C GLY A 289 15.24 -50.68 19.94
N ARG A 290 14.02 -50.23 20.26
CA ARG A 290 13.10 -50.97 21.16
C ARG A 290 11.62 -50.80 20.76
N ALA A 291 11.19 -51.52 19.74
CA ALA A 291 9.86 -52.12 19.61
C ALA A 291 9.90 -53.20 18.55
#